data_AF-U9SKC0-F1
#
_entry.id   AF-U9SKC0-F1
#
_cell.length_a   1.000
_cell.length_b   1.000
_cell.length_c   1.000
_cell.angle_alpha   90.00
_cell.angle_beta   90.00
_cell.angle_gamma   90.00
#
_symmetry.space_group_name_H-M   'P 1'
#
loop_
_entity.id
_entity.type
_entity.pdbx_description
1 polymer ?
#
loop_
_entity_poly.entity_id
_entity_poly.type
_entity_poly.pdbx_seq_one_letter_code
_entity_poly.pdbx_strand_id
1 'polypeptide(L)' 'MVDNELLPNLTENLLGTLNDNNGYHDIIIEVGSDPNVKTFRAHMIIFNCCSPYLQRILSTNKKSDDGAL' A
#
# COMPACT_ATOMS: atom_id res chain seq x y z
N MET A 1 -31.00 -18.51 2.02
CA MET A 1 -30.24 -17.25 1.97
C MET A 1 -29.00 -17.57 1.17
N VAL A 2 -28.73 -16.92 0.05
CA VAL A 2 -27.44 -17.12 -0.62
C VAL A 2 -26.44 -16.57 0.38
N ASP A 3 -25.73 -17.48 1.05
CA ASP A 3 -24.67 -17.10 1.97
C ASP A 3 -23.75 -16.15 1.20
N ASN A 4 -23.46 -15.02 1.83
CA ASN A 4 -22.85 -13.87 1.19
C ASN A 4 -21.35 -14.15 0.93
N GLU A 5 -21.05 -15.23 0.20
CA GLU A 5 -19.72 -15.79 -0.09
C GLU A 5 -18.82 -14.80 -0.83
N LEU A 6 -19.40 -13.74 -1.38
CA LEU A 6 -18.68 -12.64 -2.01
C LEU A 6 -17.68 -11.99 -1.04
N LEU A 7 -18.07 -11.75 0.22
CA LEU A 7 -17.19 -11.11 1.20
C LEU A 7 -16.00 -11.98 1.63
N PRO A 8 -16.19 -13.26 2.04
CA PRO A 8 -15.06 -14.13 2.37
C PRO A 8 -14.14 -14.37 1.16
N ASN A 9 -14.69 -14.63 -0.03
CA ASN A 9 -13.88 -14.82 -1.25
C ASN A 9 -13.07 -13.56 -1.60
N LEU A 10 -13.67 -12.37 -1.47
CA LEU A 10 -12.95 -11.11 -1.67
C LEU A 10 -11.83 -10.92 -0.65
N THR A 11 -12.08 -11.28 0.61
CA THR A 11 -11.11 -11.13 1.70
C THR A 11 -9.93 -12.07 1.50
N GLU A 12 -10.16 -13.32 1.12
CA GLU A 12 -9.09 -14.28 0.83
C GLU A 12 -8.25 -13.85 -0.38
N ASN A 13 -8.90 -13.40 -1.45
CA ASN A 13 -8.21 -12.87 -2.63
C ASN A 13 -7.36 -11.64 -2.28
N LEU A 14 -7.90 -10.70 -1.50
CA LEU A 14 -7.15 -9.53 -1.03
C LEU A 14 -5.95 -9.97 -0.19
N LEU A 15 -6.13 -10.87 0.76
CA LEU A 15 -5.04 -11.37 1.60
C LEU A 15 -3.94 -12.05 0.75
N GLY A 16 -4.33 -12.83 -0.26
CA GLY A 16 -3.40 -13.40 -1.24
C GLY A 16 -2.58 -12.34 -1.96
N THR A 17 -3.23 -11.26 -2.42
CA THR A 17 -2.52 -10.15 -3.09
C THR A 17 -1.59 -9.38 -2.17
N LEU A 18 -1.91 -9.26 -0.87
CA LEU A 18 -1.10 -8.55 0.11
C LEU A 18 0.09 -9.37 0.62
N ASN A 19 0.01 -10.69 0.53
CA ASN A 19 1.05 -11.62 0.97
C ASN A 19 1.98 -12.06 -0.18
N ASP A 20 1.64 -11.72 -1.42
CA ASP A 20 2.49 -11.96 -2.58
C ASP A 20 3.64 -10.94 -2.64
N ASN A 21 4.83 -11.37 -2.21
CA ASN A 21 6.06 -10.59 -2.28
C ASN A 21 6.50 -10.24 -3.71
N ASN A 22 5.87 -10.81 -4.75
CA ASN A 22 6.24 -10.59 -6.15
C ASN A 22 5.34 -9.55 -6.86
N GLY A 23 4.25 -9.10 -6.21
CA GLY A 23 3.23 -8.23 -6.80
C GLY A 23 3.31 -6.76 -6.36
N TYR A 24 3.10 -5.84 -7.33
CA TYR A 24 2.67 -4.43 -7.20
C TYR A 24 2.90 -3.72 -5.85
N HIS A 25 4.15 -3.62 -5.41
CA HIS A 25 4.54 -2.66 -4.38
C HIS A 25 4.59 -1.27 -5.02
N ASP A 26 3.64 -0.42 -4.65
CA ASP A 26 3.50 0.95 -5.11
C ASP A 26 4.23 1.96 -4.20
N ILE A 27 4.77 1.51 -3.06
CA ILE A 27 5.58 2.34 -2.17
C ILE A 27 6.86 1.65 -1.67
N ILE A 28 7.92 2.45 -1.58
CA ILE A 28 9.19 2.13 -0.93
C ILE A 28 9.34 3.01 0.30
N ILE A 29 9.66 2.42 1.44
CA ILE A 29 9.92 3.11 2.70
C ILE A 29 11.38 2.92 3.06
N GLU A 30 12.12 4.02 3.14
CA GLU A 30 13.50 4.03 3.59
C GLU A 30 13.57 4.54 5.02
N VAL A 31 14.20 3.77 5.91
CA VAL A 31 14.30 4.07 7.33
C VAL A 31 15.75 4.08 7.75
N GLY A 32 16.17 5.15 8.42
CA GLY A 32 17.52 5.32 8.93
C GLY A 32 18.22 6.52 8.31
N SER A 33 19.53 6.58 8.49
CA SER A 33 20.39 7.63 7.93
C SER A 33 21.69 6.98 7.51
N ASP A 34 22.33 7.56 6.49
CA ASP A 34 23.59 7.05 5.94
C ASP A 34 24.62 6.77 7.06
N PRO A 35 25.26 5.58 7.07
CA PRO A 35 25.20 4.50 6.06
C PRO A 35 24.15 3.42 6.34
N ASN A 36 23.38 3.54 7.43
CA ASN A 36 22.50 2.50 7.94
C ASN A 36 21.04 2.68 7.49
N VAL A 37 20.83 2.81 6.18
CA VAL A 37 19.48 2.89 5.60
C VAL A 37 18.94 1.48 5.37
N LYS A 38 17.70 1.24 5.78
CA LYS A 38 16.93 0.03 5.49
C LYS A 38 15.76 0.35 4.56
N THR A 39 15.56 -0.47 3.55
CA THR A 39 14.50 -0.29 2.55
C THR A 39 13.43 -1.35 2.73
N PHE A 40 12.17 -0.92 2.82
CA PHE A 40 10.98 -1.77 2.89
C PHE A 40 10.10 -1.51 1.67
N ARG A 41 9.55 -2.57 1.10
CA ARG A 41 8.54 -2.49 0.04
C ARG A 41 7.20 -2.87 0.65
N ALA A 42 6.15 -2.14 0.28
CA ALA A 42 4.83 -2.35 0.84
C ALA A 42 3.73 -1.86 -0.12
N HIS A 43 2.48 -2.13 0.24
CA HIS A 43 1.30 -1.67 -0.49
C HIS A 43 0.71 -0.42 0.17
N MET A 44 0.60 0.67 -0.59
CA MET A 44 0.12 1.99 -0.17
C MET A 44 -1.30 1.90 0.41
N ILE A 45 -2.13 1.02 -0.16
CA ILE A 45 -3.52 0.83 0.28
C ILE A 45 -3.60 0.42 1.75
N ILE A 46 -2.65 -0.39 2.24
CA ILE A 46 -2.60 -0.83 3.64
C ILE A 46 -2.30 0.33 4.57
N PHE A 47 -1.36 1.19 4.21
CA PHE A 47 -1.07 2.37 5.02
C PHE A 47 -2.20 3.39 4.99
N ASN A 48 -2.85 3.54 3.83
CA ASN A 48 -3.98 4.45 3.65
C ASN A 48 -5.19 4.03 4.49
N CYS A 49 -5.48 2.74 4.61
CA CYS A 49 -6.61 2.25 5.41
C CYS A 49 -6.28 2.12 6.90
N CYS A 50 -5.04 1.77 7.26
CA CYS A 50 -4.67 1.47 8.66
C CYS A 50 -4.21 2.69 9.46
N SER A 51 -3.78 3.78 8.82
CA SER A 51 -3.22 4.94 9.53
C SER A 51 -3.59 6.27 8.88
N PRO A 52 -4.43 7.10 9.53
CA PRO A 52 -4.74 8.46 9.07
C PRO A 52 -3.50 9.34 8.95
N TYR A 53 -2.46 9.09 9.75
CA TYR A 53 -1.20 9.82 9.68
C TYR A 53 -0.43 9.51 8.39
N LEU A 54 -0.29 8.21 8.08
CA LEU A 54 0.39 7.79 6.86
C LEU A 54 -0.44 8.18 5.63
N GLN A 55 -1.76 8.06 5.68
CA GLN A 55 -2.66 8.58 4.64
C GLN A 55 -2.36 10.05 4.30
N ARG A 56 -2.20 10.93 5.29
CA ARG A 56 -1.86 12.34 5.04
C ARG A 56 -0.52 12.48 4.32
N ILE A 57 0.52 11.78 4.79
CA ILE A 57 1.86 11.81 4.18
C ILE A 57 1.82 11.33 2.73
N LEU A 58 1.11 10.24 2.46
CA LEU A 58 0.95 9.67 1.12
C LEU A 58 0.17 10.61 0.20
N SER A 59 -0.87 11.26 0.72
CA SER A 59 -1.67 12.23 -0.04
C SER A 59 -0.86 13.47 -0.43
N THR A 60 0.05 13.93 0.45
CA THR A 60 0.92 15.08 0.17
C THR A 60 2.07 14.77 -0.79
N ASN A 61 2.44 13.50 -0.93
CA ASN A 61 3.52 13.05 -1.83
C ASN A 61 3.02 12.64 -3.22
N LYS A 62 1.70 12.73 -3.47
CA LYS A 62 1.15 12.59 -4.81
C LYS A 62 1.75 13.73 -5.63
N LYS A 63 2.73 13.41 -6.51
CA LYS A 63 3.25 14.36 -7.49
C LYS A 63 2.05 15.07 -8.10
N SER A 64 2.04 16.40 -8.07
CA SER A 64 1.13 17.12 -8.93
C SER A 64 1.49 16.66 -10.33
N ASP A 65 0.60 15.90 -10.94
CA ASP A 65 0.61 15.66 -12.37
C ASP A 65 0.17 17.01 -12.99
N ASP A 66 1.00 18.04 -12.80
CA ASP A 66 0.83 19.35 -13.41
C ASP A 66 1.22 19.19 -14.87
N GLY A 67 0.29 18.57 -15.62
CA GLY A 67 0.20 18.53 -17.07
C GLY A 67 1.52 18.66 -17.83
N ALA A 68 2.40 17.67 -17.72
CA ALA A 68 3.41 17.46 -18.75
C ALA A 68 2.76 16.64 -19.88
N LEU A 69 2.06 17.36 -20.76
CA LEU A 69 1.74 16.90 -22.13
C LEU A 69 3.02 16.73 -22.94
#